data_AF-A0A528CJ27-F1
#
_entry.id   AF-A0A528CJ27-F1
#
_cell.length_a   1.000
_cell.length_b   1.000
_cell.length_c   1.000
_cell.angle_alpha   90.00
_cell.angle_beta   90.00
_cell.angle_gamma   90.00
#
_symmetry.space_group_name_H-M   'P 1'
#
loop_
_entity.id
_entity.type
_entity.pdbx_description
1 polymer ?
#
loop_
_entity_poly.entity_id
_entity_poly.type
_entity_poly.pdbx_seq_one_letter_code
_entity_poly.pdbx_strand_id
1 'polypeptide(L)' 'MSGSRSKSIVLWTLVTIALVTLSAPTIVVLGASFTGGNIITFPPDGLSLRWYARISQASDLRNAFLRTLQVATICTI' A
#
# COMPACT_ATOMS: atom_id res chain seq x y z
N MET A 1 -5.88 -35.00 22.83
CA MET A 1 -5.40 -34.31 21.60
C MET A 1 -6.02 -32.92 21.38
N SER A 2 -6.40 -32.16 22.42
CA SER A 2 -7.10 -30.86 22.31
C SER A 2 -6.18 -29.61 22.34
N GLY A 3 -4.93 -29.76 22.80
CA GLY A 3 -4.02 -28.64 23.03
C GLY A 3 -3.41 -27.98 21.78
N SER A 4 -3.39 -28.64 20.62
CA SER A 4 -2.79 -28.08 19.39
C SER A 4 -3.73 -27.12 18.66
N ARG A 5 -5.03 -27.41 18.65
CA ARG A 5 -6.04 -26.62 17.93
C ARG A 5 -6.28 -25.27 18.60
N SER A 6 -6.32 -25.23 19.93
CA SER A 6 -6.50 -23.97 20.69
C SER A 6 -5.31 -23.01 20.51
N LYS A 7 -4.07 -23.52 20.55
CA LYS A 7 -2.86 -22.73 20.29
C LYS A 7 -2.84 -22.16 18.87
N SER A 8 -3.23 -22.97 17.90
CA SER A 8 -3.28 -22.54 16.50
C SER A 8 -4.30 -21.41 16.30
N ILE A 9 -5.50 -21.53 16.91
CA ILE A 9 -6.52 -20.48 16.85
C ILE A 9 -5.99 -19.17 17.45
N VAL A 10 -5.36 -19.22 18.63
CA VAL A 10 -4.78 -18.02 19.27
C VAL A 10 -3.71 -17.38 18.39
N LEU A 11 -2.81 -18.17 17.82
CA LEU A 11 -1.76 -17.67 16.93
C LEU A 11 -2.35 -17.05 15.66
N TRP A 12 -3.32 -17.70 15.01
CA TRP A 12 -3.98 -17.16 13.82
C TRP A 12 -4.73 -15.87 14.11
N THR A 13 -5.43 -15.76 15.23
CA THR A 13 -6.11 -14.53 15.64
C THR A 13 -5.10 -13.40 15.86
N LEU A 14 -3.99 -13.67 16.57
CA LEU A 14 -2.94 -12.69 16.82
C LEU A 14 -2.29 -12.24 15.51
N VAL A 15 -1.94 -13.17 14.63
CA VAL A 15 -1.37 -12.87 13.30
C VAL A 15 -2.34 -12.03 12.47
N THR A 16 -3.63 -12.36 12.48
CA THR A 16 -4.64 -11.60 11.74
C THR A 16 -4.74 -10.17 12.27
N ILE A 17 -4.79 -9.98 13.59
CA ILE A 17 -4.83 -8.65 14.21
C ILE A 17 -3.56 -7.87 13.86
N ALA A 18 -2.38 -8.50 13.94
CA ALA A 18 -1.13 -7.86 13.59
C ALA A 18 -1.10 -7.43 12.12
N LEU A 19 -1.51 -8.31 11.19
CA LEU A 19 -1.58 -8.01 9.77
C LEU A 19 -2.56 -6.87 9.47
N VAL A 20 -3.77 -6.91 10.04
CA VAL A 20 -4.76 -5.83 9.87
C VAL A 20 -4.22 -4.51 10.42
N THR A 21 -3.64 -4.52 11.60
CA THR A 21 -3.12 -3.29 12.24
C THR A 21 -1.94 -2.70 11.46
N LEU A 22 -1.01 -3.55 10.99
CA LEU A 22 0.16 -3.11 10.21
C LEU A 22 -0.22 -2.67 8.79
N SER A 23 -1.24 -3.28 8.18
CA SER A 23 -1.71 -2.93 6.84
C SER A 23 -2.76 -1.81 6.82
N ALA A 24 -3.44 -1.54 7.94
CA ALA A 24 -4.45 -0.49 8.05
C ALA A 24 -4.00 0.88 7.49
N PRO A 25 -2.83 1.44 7.87
CA PRO A 25 -2.39 2.73 7.31
C PRO A 25 -2.15 2.64 5.80
N THR A 26 -1.62 1.52 5.31
CA THR A 26 -1.44 1.29 3.87
C THR A 26 -2.78 1.25 3.13
N ILE A 27 -3.80 0.60 3.71
CA ILE A 27 -5.16 0.56 3.15
C ILE A 27 -5.77 1.96 3.09
N VAL A 28 -5.58 2.78 4.14
CA VAL A 28 -6.03 4.18 4.14
C VAL A 28 -5.34 4.99 3.05
N VAL A 29 -4.02 4.84 2.89
CA VAL A 29 -3.25 5.50 1.82
C VAL A 29 -3.69 5.02 0.44
N LEU A 30 -4.02 3.73 0.27
CA LEU A 30 -4.56 3.21 -0.98
C LEU A 30 -5.92 3.83 -1.29
N GLY A 31 -6.85 3.89 -0.33
CA GLY A 31 -8.14 4.55 -0.49
C GLY A 31 -8.00 6.03 -0.83
N ALA A 32 -7.11 6.74 -0.12
CA ALA A 32 -6.76 8.12 -0.40
C ALA A 32 -6.12 8.31 -1.80
N SER A 33 -5.39 7.31 -2.32
CA SER A 33 -4.79 7.38 -3.66
C SER A 33 -5.85 7.39 -4.79
N PHE A 34 -7.08 6.98 -4.49
CA PHE A 34 -8.23 7.10 -5.38
C PHE A 34 -9.04 8.39 -5.17
N THR A 35 -8.56 9.37 -4.40
CA THR A 35 -9.28 10.63 -4.19
C THR A 35 -9.32 11.50 -5.45
N GLY A 36 -10.51 12.01 -5.79
CA GLY A 36 -10.69 13.01 -6.85
C GLY A 36 -10.36 14.45 -6.45
N GLY A 37 -10.27 14.70 -5.14
CA GLY A 37 -10.01 16.01 -4.57
C GLY A 37 -8.55 16.46 -4.71
N ASN A 38 -8.32 17.77 -4.58
CA ASN A 38 -6.97 18.35 -4.52
C ASN A 38 -6.30 18.21 -3.14
N ILE A 39 -7.04 17.70 -2.15
CA ILE A 39 -6.63 17.52 -0.77
C ILE A 39 -6.89 16.06 -0.39
N ILE A 40 -5.95 15.45 0.33
CA ILE A 40 -6.10 14.12 0.92
C ILE A 40 -7.08 14.26 2.09
N THR A 41 -8.36 14.00 1.84
CA THR A 41 -9.41 13.92 2.87
C THR A 41 -9.95 12.49 2.89
N PHE A 42 -10.31 12.02 4.08
CA PHE A 42 -10.94 10.71 4.26
C PHE A 42 -12.28 10.94 4.98
N PRO A 43 -13.43 10.48 4.44
CA PRO A 43 -13.62 9.67 3.22
C PRO A 43 -13.39 10.48 1.91
N PRO A 44 -12.87 9.85 0.84
CA PRO A 44 -12.60 10.52 -0.43
C PRO A 44 -13.91 10.93 -1.12
N ASP A 45 -13.96 12.15 -1.66
CA ASP A 45 -15.05 12.66 -2.49
C ASP A 45 -15.01 11.99 -3.88
N GLY A 46 -15.52 10.77 -3.96
CA GLY A 46 -15.60 9.96 -5.19
C GLY A 46 -14.30 9.25 -5.56
N LEU A 47 -14.43 8.19 -6.38
CA LEU A 47 -13.31 7.43 -6.93
C LEU A 47 -12.75 8.14 -8.17
N SER A 48 -11.46 8.47 -8.17
CA SER A 48 -10.77 9.14 -9.27
C SER A 48 -9.40 8.55 -9.53
N LEU A 49 -9.06 8.44 -10.83
CA LEU A 49 -7.75 7.98 -11.32
C LEU A 49 -6.87 9.15 -11.78
N ARG A 50 -7.25 10.40 -11.46
CA ARG A 50 -6.55 11.61 -11.92
C ARG A 50 -5.06 11.58 -11.61
N TRP A 51 -4.69 11.15 -10.41
CA TRP A 51 -3.29 11.08 -9.98
C TRP A 51 -2.48 10.03 -10.74
N TYR A 52 -3.05 8.87 -11.04
CA TYR A 52 -2.42 7.88 -11.91
C TYR A 52 -2.15 8.43 -13.31
N ALA A 53 -3.10 9.19 -13.87
CA ALA A 53 -2.91 9.89 -15.15
C ALA A 53 -1.87 11.02 -15.07
N ARG A 54 -1.76 11.73 -13.93
CA ARG A 54 -0.71 12.73 -13.73
C ARG A 54 0.68 12.11 -13.63
N ILE A 55 0.81 10.96 -12.97
CA ILE A 55 2.09 10.23 -12.86
C ILE A 55 2.56 9.75 -14.25
N SER A 56 1.64 9.31 -15.11
CA SER A 56 2.02 8.86 -16.47
C SER A 56 2.51 9.99 -17.38
N GLN A 57 2.02 11.21 -17.18
CA GLN A 57 2.47 12.42 -17.89
C GLN A 57 3.70 13.08 -17.26
N ALA A 58 4.02 12.79 -16.00
CA ALA A 58 5.18 13.35 -15.32
C ALA A 58 6.47 12.62 -15.73
N SER A 59 7.19 13.17 -16.71
CA SER A 59 8.47 12.63 -17.19
C SER A 59 9.52 12.53 -16.08
N ASP A 60 9.57 13.49 -15.16
CA ASP A 60 10.54 13.49 -14.05
C ASP A 60 10.33 12.32 -13.09
N LEU A 61 9.08 12.02 -12.73
CA LEU A 61 8.76 10.88 -11.87
C LEU A 61 9.11 9.56 -12.55
N ARG A 62 8.84 9.43 -13.85
CA ARG A 62 9.17 8.22 -14.62
C ARG A 62 10.69 8.03 -14.73
N ASN A 63 11.43 9.10 -15.01
CA ASN A 63 12.89 9.06 -15.08
C ASN A 63 13.52 8.74 -13.71
N ALA A 64 12.99 9.32 -12.63
CA ALA A 64 13.43 9.01 -11.27
C ALA A 64 13.17 7.55 -10.90
N PHE A 65 11.98 7.01 -11.22
CA PHE A 65 11.63 5.61 -11.01
C PHE A 65 12.56 4.66 -11.77
N LEU A 66 12.84 4.95 -13.04
CA LEU A 66 13.76 4.11 -13.83
C LEU A 66 15.19 4.17 -13.28
N ARG A 67 15.63 5.35 -12.83
CA ARG A 67 16.95 5.52 -12.23
C ARG A 67 17.09 4.72 -10.94
N THR A 68 16.09 4.75 -10.05
CA THR A 68 16.14 3.96 -8.82
C THR A 68 16.08 2.47 -9.10
N LEU A 69 15.29 2.04 -10.09
CA LEU A 69 15.23 0.65 -10.52
C LEU A 69 16.59 0.16 -11.03
N GLN A 70 17.25 0.93 -11.90
CA GLN A 70 18.59 0.61 -12.41
C GLN A 70 19.61 0.47 -11.28
N VAL A 71 19.66 1.43 -10.36
CA VAL A 71 20.58 1.40 -9.21
C VAL A 71 20.29 0.20 -8.32
N ALA A 72 19.02 -0.07 -8.01
CA ALA A 72 18.63 -1.22 -7.19
C ALA A 72 19.05 -2.54 -7.83
N THR A 73 18.86 -2.72 -9.15
CA THR A 73 19.30 -3.92 -9.87
C THR A 73 20.82 -4.09 -9.82
N ILE A 74 21.58 -3.02 -10.06
CA ILE A 74 23.06 -3.07 -10.01
C ILE A 74 23.54 -3.43 -8.60
N CYS A 75 22.90 -2.91 -7.55
CA CYS A 75 23.26 -3.24 -6.17
C CYS A 75 22.85 -4.66 -5.74
N THR A 76 21.83 -5.25 -6.38
CA THR A 76 21.27 -6.56 -5.98
C THR A 76 22.07 -7.73 -6.57
N ILE A 77 22.66 -7.54 -7.75
CA ILE A 77 23.49 -8.52 -8.45
C ILE A 77 24.90 -8.48 -7.88
#